data_AF-A0ABD5YXM1-F1
#
_entry.id   AF-A0ABD5YXM1-F1
#
_cell.length_a   1.000
_cell.length_b   1.000
_cell.length_c   1.000
_cell.angle_alpha   90.00
_cell.angle_beta   90.00
_cell.angle_gamma   90.00
#
_symmetry.space_group_name_H-M   'P 1'
#
loop_
_entity.id
_entity.type
_entity.pdbx_description
1 polymer ?
#
loop_
_entity_poly.entity_id
_entity_poly.type
_entity_poly.pdbx_seq_one_letter_code
_entity_poly.pdbx_strand_id
1 'polypeptide(L)'
;MLADELAGMVETDLPKMPITAHSLHLSASRSPTSGRAWTSRPRLPNPSLDDDLFDSYDPDDVNPFPYLPDRSRVRESIANLNALITHSLDKAVGQILDQLDETGLAENTLVIFAADHGLAVPRAKGTGFDPGLEVAFVARFPGVLDGGERYSSLTSHVDVLPTVLDLLNLPISDNLDGRSFRNLFGADGYTPRKYVRAEMTRNERYVPMRVVRTKEFKYIRNFWKQHRIHLPADIFCSPAGREFHEEFYVTDRSREELYDLREDSYEQKNLAASRVPLSPPVLDGMFDSSGAGAKPDPDFTDELQRLRQHVYDWMNETDDPLLDDPVSRPGVDVWDDTEVTRT
;
A
#
# COMPACT_ATOMS: atom_id res chain seq x y z
N MET A 1 -24.66 18.78 9.41
CA MET A 1 -25.57 18.94 8.25
C MET A 1 -25.65 17.66 7.41
N LEU A 2 -24.63 17.24 6.63
CA LEU A 2 -24.67 15.93 5.93
C LEU A 2 -24.66 14.71 6.88
N ALA A 3 -23.94 14.81 8.00
CA ALA A 3 -23.93 13.78 9.04
C ALA A 3 -25.27 13.65 9.79
N ASP A 4 -26.05 14.75 9.86
CA ASP A 4 -27.36 14.75 10.51
C ASP A 4 -28.46 14.26 9.57
N GLU A 5 -28.34 14.52 8.26
CA GLU A 5 -29.23 13.97 7.23
C GLU A 5 -29.07 12.45 7.04
N LEU A 6 -27.85 11.92 7.15
CA LEU A 6 -27.59 10.48 7.13
C LEU A 6 -28.12 9.77 8.39
N ALA A 7 -28.12 10.44 9.55
CA ALA A 7 -28.68 9.90 10.79
C ALA A 7 -30.22 9.80 10.74
N GLY A 8 -30.90 10.65 9.96
CA GLY A 8 -32.35 10.66 9.82
C GLY A 8 -32.94 9.63 8.85
N MET A 9 -32.11 9.03 7.97
CA MET A 9 -32.58 8.06 6.95
C MET A 9 -32.53 6.60 7.40
N VAL A 10 -32.08 6.32 8.63
CA VAL A 10 -32.00 4.96 9.21
C VAL A 10 -32.97 4.83 10.40
N GLU A 11 -34.24 5.21 10.20
CA GLU A 11 -35.34 4.79 11.07
C GLU A 11 -36.19 3.76 10.31
N THR A 12 -35.66 2.54 10.22
CA THR A 12 -36.43 1.34 9.86
C THR A 12 -36.19 0.30 10.95
N ASP A 13 -37.24 -0.44 11.32
CA ASP A 13 -37.28 -1.54 12.31
C ASP A 13 -36.37 -2.74 11.95
N LEU A 14 -35.09 -2.48 11.68
CA LEU A 14 -34.04 -3.47 11.65
C LEU A 14 -33.46 -3.58 13.06
N PRO A 15 -33.18 -4.79 13.56
CA PRO A 15 -32.49 -4.95 14.84
C PRO A 15 -31.19 -4.14 14.78
N LYS A 16 -30.97 -3.27 15.79
CA LYS A 16 -29.78 -2.42 15.91
C LYS A 16 -28.51 -3.27 15.90
N MET A 17 -27.97 -3.55 14.71
CA MET A 17 -26.64 -4.12 14.54
C MET A 17 -25.66 -2.95 14.36
N PRO A 18 -24.61 -2.85 15.17
CA PRO A 18 -23.61 -1.82 15.00
C PRO A 18 -22.90 -2.05 13.66
N ILE A 19 -22.89 -1.04 12.77
CA ILE A 19 -21.96 -0.99 11.64
C ILE A 19 -20.56 -1.03 12.25
N THR A 20 -19.91 -2.18 12.18
CA THR A 20 -18.60 -2.39 12.77
C THR A 20 -17.61 -2.63 11.64
N ALA A 21 -16.82 -1.61 11.31
CA ALA A 21 -15.66 -1.78 10.45
C ALA A 21 -14.57 -2.50 11.28
N HIS A 22 -14.23 -3.72 10.90
CA HIS A 22 -13.17 -4.49 11.55
C HIS A 22 -11.91 -4.45 10.68
N SER A 23 -10.84 -3.84 11.18
CA SER A 23 -9.49 -3.95 10.60
C SER A 23 -8.71 -5.04 11.34
N LEU A 24 -8.29 -6.10 10.65
CA LEU A 24 -7.38 -7.11 11.20
C LEU A 24 -5.95 -6.77 10.79
N HIS A 25 -5.05 -6.53 11.76
CA HIS A 25 -3.63 -6.34 11.48
C HIS A 25 -2.88 -7.66 11.74
N LEU A 26 -2.38 -8.30 10.68
CA LEU A 26 -1.60 -9.54 10.77
C LEU A 26 -0.11 -9.24 10.55
N SER A 27 0.73 -9.60 11.52
CA SER A 27 2.19 -9.52 11.44
C SER A 27 2.79 -10.90 11.68
N ALA A 28 3.54 -11.41 10.71
CA ALA A 28 4.22 -12.70 10.79
C ALA A 28 5.58 -12.56 11.50
N SER A 29 5.58 -12.54 12.83
CA SER A 29 6.83 -12.65 13.60
C SER A 29 6.63 -13.51 14.84
N ARG A 30 7.42 -14.58 14.99
CA ARG A 30 7.63 -15.19 16.31
C ARG A 30 8.27 -14.10 17.19
N SER A 31 7.54 -13.58 18.18
CA SER A 31 8.10 -12.59 19.10
C SER A 31 9.22 -13.23 19.92
N PRO A 32 10.43 -12.64 20.01
CA PRO A 32 11.40 -13.07 21.00
C PRO A 32 10.85 -12.72 22.39
N THR A 33 10.76 -13.70 23.27
CA THR A 33 10.46 -13.51 24.69
C THR A 33 11.56 -12.66 25.34
N SER A 34 11.39 -11.33 25.36
CA SER A 34 12.16 -10.47 26.26
C SER A 34 11.27 -9.36 26.79
N GLY A 35 11.09 -9.39 28.11
CA GLY A 35 10.14 -8.54 28.81
C GLY A 35 10.56 -7.07 28.84
N ARG A 36 9.60 -6.20 28.59
CA ARG A 36 9.40 -4.95 29.33
C ARG A 36 7.91 -4.60 29.28
N ALA A 37 7.32 -4.53 30.46
CA ALA A 37 5.91 -4.26 30.66
C ALA A 37 5.58 -2.79 30.34
N TRP A 38 4.69 -2.57 29.38
CA TRP A 38 3.92 -1.33 29.28
C TRP A 38 2.47 -1.62 28.87
N THR A 39 1.57 -1.15 29.73
CA THR A 39 0.11 -0.95 29.58
C THR A 39 -0.83 -2.14 29.83
N SER A 40 -1.60 -1.95 30.90
CA SER A 40 -2.74 -2.72 31.38
C SER A 40 -3.99 -2.49 30.53
N ARG A 41 -4.04 -3.09 29.33
CA ARG A 41 -5.33 -3.38 28.68
C ARG A 41 -5.58 -4.88 28.80
N PRO A 42 -6.83 -5.32 29.07
CA PRO A 42 -7.15 -6.73 28.94
C PRO A 42 -6.75 -7.14 27.52
N ARG A 43 -5.81 -8.08 27.39
CA ARG A 43 -5.60 -8.74 26.11
C ARG A 43 -6.94 -9.38 25.77
N LEU A 44 -7.63 -8.88 24.76
CA LEU A 44 -8.62 -9.72 24.09
C LEU A 44 -7.86 -10.99 23.71
N PRO A 45 -8.37 -12.19 24.03
CA PRO A 45 -7.72 -13.40 23.58
C PRO A 45 -7.62 -13.29 22.06
N ASN A 46 -6.40 -13.18 21.54
CA ASN A 46 -6.17 -13.44 20.13
C ASN A 46 -6.69 -14.87 19.93
N PRO A 47 -7.68 -15.12 19.05
CA PRO A 47 -8.16 -16.48 18.83
C PRO A 47 -6.92 -17.32 18.58
N SER A 48 -6.71 -18.29 19.45
CA SER A 48 -5.45 -19.01 19.65
C SER A 48 -4.82 -19.38 18.32
N LEU A 49 -3.77 -18.67 17.93
CA LEU A 49 -2.82 -19.22 16.98
C LEU A 49 -2.16 -20.36 17.76
N ASP A 50 -2.48 -21.60 17.39
CA ASP A 50 -1.83 -22.75 17.99
C ASP A 50 -0.32 -22.64 17.76
N ASP A 51 0.49 -23.00 18.75
CA ASP A 51 1.96 -22.80 18.68
C ASP A 51 2.61 -23.57 17.51
N ASP A 52 1.94 -24.62 17.01
CA ASP A 52 2.33 -25.45 15.87
C ASP A 52 1.85 -24.91 14.51
N LEU A 53 1.09 -23.80 14.51
CA LEU A 53 0.62 -23.14 13.29
C LEU A 53 1.75 -22.93 12.28
N PHE A 54 2.89 -22.44 12.76
CA PHE A 54 4.03 -22.09 11.91
C PHE A 54 4.79 -23.31 11.38
N ASP A 55 4.45 -24.51 11.86
CA ASP A 55 5.04 -25.77 11.41
C ASP A 55 4.15 -26.44 10.33
N SER A 56 3.02 -25.81 9.96
CA SER A 56 2.07 -26.33 8.94
C SER A 56 2.54 -26.21 7.49
N TYR A 57 3.55 -25.37 7.23
CA TYR A 57 4.19 -25.21 5.93
C TYR A 57 5.68 -25.47 6.06
N ASP A 58 6.21 -26.41 5.26
CA ASP A 58 7.66 -26.58 5.14
C ASP A 58 8.24 -25.41 4.32
N PRO A 59 9.19 -24.62 4.87
CA PRO A 59 9.86 -23.57 4.11
C PRO A 59 10.51 -24.06 2.81
N ASP A 60 10.98 -25.31 2.73
CA ASP A 60 11.62 -25.80 1.51
C ASP A 60 10.62 -26.14 0.38
N ASP A 61 9.32 -26.22 0.70
CA ASP A 61 8.24 -26.38 -0.29
C ASP A 61 7.64 -25.04 -0.77
N VAL A 62 8.15 -23.91 -0.29
CA VAL A 62 7.63 -22.57 -0.58
C VAL A 62 8.54 -21.83 -1.55
N ASN A 63 7.96 -21.36 -2.67
CA ASN A 63 8.66 -20.49 -3.60
C ASN A 63 8.65 -19.04 -3.11
N PRO A 64 9.80 -18.33 -3.12
CA PRO A 64 9.85 -16.90 -2.90
C PRO A 64 8.99 -16.12 -3.90
N PHE A 65 8.53 -14.93 -3.49
CA PHE A 65 7.97 -14.00 -4.45
C PHE A 65 9.02 -13.61 -5.51
N PRO A 66 8.64 -13.43 -6.79
CA PRO A 66 9.62 -13.19 -7.87
C PRO A 66 10.51 -11.95 -7.69
N TYR A 67 10.08 -10.99 -6.88
CA TYR A 67 10.84 -9.78 -6.55
C TYR A 67 11.81 -9.96 -5.36
N LEU A 68 11.88 -11.15 -4.77
CA LEU A 68 12.80 -11.52 -3.71
C LEU A 68 13.73 -12.66 -4.15
N PRO A 69 15.01 -12.64 -3.74
CA PRO A 69 15.93 -13.74 -3.98
C PRO A 69 15.52 -15.01 -3.22
N ASP A 70 15.85 -16.16 -3.80
CA ASP A 70 15.65 -17.45 -3.15
C ASP A 70 16.69 -17.71 -2.07
N ARG A 71 16.29 -17.46 -0.82
CA ARG A 71 17.10 -17.61 0.39
C ARG A 71 16.26 -18.29 1.47
N SER A 72 16.89 -19.08 2.34
CA SER A 72 16.18 -19.92 3.30
C SER A 72 15.30 -19.11 4.27
N ARG A 73 15.73 -17.93 4.74
CA ARG A 73 14.91 -17.13 5.65
C ARG A 73 13.81 -16.33 4.95
N VAL A 74 13.97 -16.08 3.65
CA VAL A 74 12.88 -15.58 2.79
C VAL A 74 11.78 -16.63 2.72
N ARG A 75 12.13 -17.87 2.38
CA ARG A 75 11.18 -18.98 2.34
C ARG A 75 10.51 -19.23 3.69
N GLU A 76 11.27 -19.19 4.80
CA GLU A 76 10.74 -19.28 6.18
C GLU A 76 9.66 -18.22 6.45
N SER A 77 9.92 -16.97 6.04
CA SER A 77 8.96 -15.88 6.28
C SER A 77 7.68 -16.03 5.44
N ILE A 78 7.80 -16.55 4.22
CA ILE A 78 6.64 -16.78 3.35
C ILE A 78 5.85 -18.01 3.81
N ALA A 79 6.51 -19.08 4.29
CA ALA A 79 5.83 -20.20 4.94
C ALA A 79 5.02 -19.73 6.16
N ASN A 80 5.61 -18.90 7.02
CA ASN A 80 4.92 -18.32 8.17
C ASN A 80 3.73 -17.44 7.75
N LEU A 81 3.87 -16.67 6.67
CA LEU A 81 2.79 -15.85 6.11
C LEU A 81 1.64 -16.74 5.60
N ASN A 82 1.95 -17.80 4.84
CA ASN A 82 0.96 -18.73 4.32
C ASN A 82 0.20 -19.44 5.44
N ALA A 83 0.90 -19.88 6.49
CA ALA A 83 0.29 -20.46 7.67
C ALA A 83 -0.75 -19.52 8.30
N LEU A 84 -0.39 -18.25 8.51
CA LEU A 84 -1.30 -17.24 9.06
C LEU A 84 -2.50 -16.98 8.15
N ILE A 85 -2.29 -16.88 6.84
CA ILE A 85 -3.38 -16.68 5.88
C ILE A 85 -4.35 -17.85 5.93
N THR A 86 -3.86 -19.08 5.76
CA THR A 86 -4.70 -20.28 5.64
C THR A 86 -5.44 -20.61 6.93
N HIS A 87 -4.76 -20.53 8.07
CA HIS A 87 -5.34 -21.05 9.31
C HIS A 87 -5.94 -19.97 10.22
N SER A 88 -5.69 -18.69 9.93
CA SER A 88 -6.31 -17.58 10.67
C SER A 88 -7.22 -16.76 9.77
N LEU A 89 -6.68 -16.09 8.76
CA LEU A 89 -7.44 -15.13 7.95
C LEU A 89 -8.57 -15.81 7.16
N ASP A 90 -8.25 -16.87 6.42
CA ASP A 90 -9.21 -17.58 5.57
C ASP A 90 -10.35 -18.20 6.39
N LYS A 91 -10.01 -18.85 7.52
CA LYS A 91 -11.01 -19.38 8.45
C LYS A 91 -11.91 -18.27 9.03
N ALA A 92 -11.34 -17.13 9.41
CA ALA A 92 -12.12 -16.02 9.94
C ALA A 92 -13.07 -15.42 8.88
N VAL A 93 -12.63 -15.31 7.63
CA VAL A 93 -13.49 -14.91 6.52
C VAL A 93 -14.61 -15.93 6.32
N GLY A 94 -14.30 -17.23 6.32
CA GLY A 94 -15.30 -18.30 6.25
C GLY A 94 -16.37 -18.18 7.32
N GLN A 95 -15.99 -17.98 8.58
CA GLN A 95 -16.93 -17.79 9.70
C GLN A 95 -17.86 -16.58 9.50
N ILE A 96 -17.36 -15.48 8.96
CA ILE A 96 -18.18 -14.30 8.67
C ILE A 96 -19.19 -14.61 7.56
N LEU A 97 -18.75 -15.29 6.50
CA LEU A 97 -19.61 -15.66 5.38
C LEU A 97 -20.68 -16.69 5.80
N ASP A 98 -20.30 -17.72 6.56
CA ASP A 98 -21.23 -18.70 7.12
C ASP A 98 -22.30 -18.00 7.97
N GLN A 99 -21.92 -17.01 8.78
CA GLN A 99 -22.88 -16.29 9.60
C GLN A 99 -23.86 -15.44 8.78
N LEU A 100 -23.42 -14.85 7.67
CA LEU A 100 -24.30 -14.15 6.73
C LEU A 100 -25.32 -15.09 6.09
N ASP A 101 -24.90 -16.31 5.76
CA ASP A 101 -25.79 -17.35 5.21
C ASP A 101 -26.80 -17.84 6.26
N GLU A 102 -26.34 -18.17 7.47
CA GLU A 102 -27.20 -18.64 8.58
C GLU A 102 -28.26 -17.62 8.99
N THR A 103 -27.94 -16.32 8.90
CA THR A 103 -28.86 -15.23 9.23
C THR A 103 -29.78 -14.84 8.07
N GLY A 104 -29.59 -15.43 6.88
CA GLY A 104 -30.35 -15.10 5.67
C GLY A 104 -30.05 -13.70 5.12
N LEU A 105 -28.92 -13.10 5.49
CA LEU A 105 -28.52 -11.75 5.07
C LEU A 105 -27.63 -11.74 3.83
N ALA A 106 -27.08 -12.88 3.44
CA ALA A 106 -26.10 -13.00 2.35
C ALA A 106 -26.57 -12.38 1.02
N GLU A 107 -27.81 -12.61 0.62
CA GLU A 107 -28.37 -12.14 -0.66
C GLU A 107 -28.53 -10.61 -0.75
N ASN A 108 -28.52 -9.90 0.40
CA ASN A 108 -28.68 -8.45 0.46
C ASN A 108 -27.46 -7.75 1.09
N THR A 109 -26.28 -8.39 1.04
CA THR A 109 -25.06 -7.86 1.64
C THR A 109 -23.96 -7.72 0.59
N LEU A 110 -23.41 -6.50 0.48
CA LEU A 110 -22.13 -6.27 -0.21
C LEU A 110 -21.00 -6.69 0.72
N VAL A 111 -20.22 -7.68 0.30
CA VAL A 111 -19.01 -8.12 1.01
C VAL A 111 -17.80 -7.63 0.24
N ILE A 112 -16.90 -6.91 0.92
CA ILE A 112 -15.62 -6.48 0.37
C ILE A 112 -14.51 -7.05 1.26
N PHE A 113 -13.62 -7.83 0.65
CA PHE A 113 -12.35 -8.24 1.23
C PHE A 113 -11.23 -7.40 0.61
N ALA A 114 -10.49 -6.68 1.45
CA ALA A 114 -9.37 -5.87 0.99
C ALA A 114 -8.22 -5.87 2.01
N ALA A 115 -6.98 -5.74 1.51
CA ALA A 115 -5.82 -5.43 2.34
C ALA A 115 -5.49 -3.94 2.23
N ASP A 116 -5.10 -3.31 3.33
CA ASP A 116 -4.79 -1.88 3.41
C ASP A 116 -3.47 -1.51 2.71
N HIS A 117 -2.49 -2.41 2.76
CA HIS A 117 -1.20 -2.30 2.10
C HIS A 117 -0.65 -3.67 1.71
N GLY A 118 0.47 -3.69 0.99
CA GLY A 118 1.16 -4.90 0.58
C GLY A 118 1.65 -5.80 1.73
N LEU A 119 2.21 -6.95 1.37
CA LEU A 119 2.61 -7.98 2.33
C LEU A 119 3.71 -7.51 3.28
N ALA A 120 3.74 -8.07 4.50
CA ALA A 120 4.78 -7.80 5.50
C ALA A 120 6.09 -8.56 5.19
N VAL A 121 6.63 -8.37 3.99
CA VAL A 121 7.92 -8.91 3.52
C VAL A 121 8.79 -7.78 2.94
N PRO A 122 10.11 -7.97 2.80
CA PRO A 122 10.97 -6.94 2.22
C PRO A 122 10.50 -6.51 0.82
N ARG A 123 10.73 -5.24 0.45
CA ARG A 123 10.24 -4.57 -0.77
C ARG A 123 8.72 -4.40 -0.93
N ALA A 124 7.91 -4.93 0.00
CA ALA A 124 6.46 -4.78 -0.03
C ALA A 124 5.99 -3.65 0.90
N LYS A 125 5.35 -3.96 2.03
CA LYS A 125 4.84 -2.98 3.00
C LYS A 125 5.88 -1.91 3.34
N GLY A 126 5.43 -0.64 3.35
CA GLY A 126 6.27 0.51 3.66
C GLY A 126 7.14 1.00 2.48
N THR A 127 6.80 0.60 1.26
CA THR A 127 7.46 1.05 0.03
C THR A 127 6.44 1.55 -1.00
N GLY A 128 6.93 2.25 -2.04
CA GLY A 128 6.12 2.64 -3.19
C GLY A 128 6.10 1.60 -4.33
N PHE A 129 6.70 0.42 -4.12
CA PHE A 129 6.75 -0.65 -5.12
C PHE A 129 5.38 -1.35 -5.23
N ASP A 130 5.12 -2.03 -6.35
CA ASP A 130 3.85 -2.73 -6.60
C ASP A 130 3.62 -3.80 -5.52
N PRO A 131 4.62 -4.55 -5.03
CA PRO A 131 4.43 -5.42 -3.87
C PRO A 131 3.94 -4.70 -2.60
N GLY A 132 4.13 -3.39 -2.46
CA GLY A 132 3.64 -2.56 -1.36
C GLY A 132 2.30 -1.87 -1.62
N LEU A 133 1.92 -1.67 -2.88
CA LEU A 133 0.74 -0.89 -3.30
C LEU A 133 -0.37 -1.75 -3.91
N GLU A 134 -0.03 -2.83 -4.61
CA GLU A 134 -0.98 -3.78 -5.20
C GLU A 134 -1.45 -4.75 -4.13
N VAL A 135 -2.71 -4.59 -3.74
CA VAL A 135 -3.34 -5.34 -2.66
C VAL A 135 -4.46 -6.23 -3.16
N ALA A 136 -4.82 -7.23 -2.35
CA ALA A 136 -6.05 -7.98 -2.58
C ALA A 136 -7.24 -7.04 -2.47
N PHE A 137 -8.15 -7.10 -3.46
CA PHE A 137 -9.45 -6.47 -3.43
C PHE A 137 -10.44 -7.40 -4.13
N VAL A 138 -11.36 -7.99 -3.36
CA VAL A 138 -12.41 -8.88 -3.84
C VAL A 138 -13.73 -8.38 -3.31
N ALA A 139 -14.72 -8.24 -4.19
CA ALA A 139 -16.05 -7.80 -3.83
C ALA A 139 -17.09 -8.79 -4.34
N ARG A 140 -18.07 -9.12 -3.50
CA ARG A 140 -19.26 -9.90 -3.85
C ARG A 140 -20.49 -9.11 -3.48
N PHE A 141 -21.40 -8.97 -4.43
CA PHE A 141 -22.73 -8.41 -4.18
C PHE A 141 -23.74 -9.15 -5.05
N PRO A 142 -24.56 -10.05 -4.48
CA PRO A 142 -25.47 -10.88 -5.27
C PRO A 142 -26.35 -10.08 -6.23
N GLY A 143 -26.43 -10.52 -7.50
CA GLY A 143 -27.18 -9.83 -8.56
C GLY A 143 -26.48 -8.61 -9.18
N VAL A 144 -25.31 -8.20 -8.68
CA VAL A 144 -24.52 -7.07 -9.20
C VAL A 144 -23.06 -7.45 -9.48
N LEU A 145 -22.44 -8.19 -8.56
CA LEU A 145 -21.05 -8.65 -8.55
C LEU A 145 -21.02 -10.13 -8.16
N ASP A 146 -21.49 -11.01 -9.04
CA ASP A 146 -21.67 -12.45 -8.77
C ASP A 146 -20.99 -13.39 -9.80
N GLY A 147 -20.35 -12.84 -10.84
CA GLY A 147 -19.73 -13.62 -11.92
C GLY A 147 -18.32 -14.16 -11.66
N GLY A 148 -17.69 -13.81 -10.53
CA GLY A 148 -16.28 -14.16 -10.27
C GLY A 148 -15.31 -13.56 -11.30
N GLU A 149 -15.67 -12.42 -11.87
CA GLU A 149 -14.91 -11.76 -12.93
C GLU A 149 -13.63 -11.10 -12.39
N ARG A 150 -12.59 -11.06 -13.25
CA ARG A 150 -11.32 -10.39 -12.95
C ARG A 150 -11.18 -9.15 -13.83
N TYR A 151 -10.94 -8.02 -13.18
CA TYR A 151 -10.68 -6.75 -13.87
C TYR A 151 -9.20 -6.35 -13.76
N SER A 152 -8.65 -5.80 -14.85
CA SER A 152 -7.26 -5.33 -14.95
C SER A 152 -7.14 -3.80 -15.03
N SER A 153 -8.25 -3.10 -14.82
CA SER A 153 -8.29 -1.65 -14.76
C SER A 153 -7.63 -1.14 -13.49
N LEU A 154 -6.95 0.00 -13.59
CA LEU A 154 -6.41 0.70 -12.43
C LEU A 154 -7.55 1.20 -11.54
N THR A 155 -7.49 0.84 -10.26
CA THR A 155 -8.36 1.30 -9.17
C THR A 155 -7.49 1.74 -7.97
N SER A 156 -8.05 2.55 -7.09
CA SER A 156 -7.40 2.97 -5.85
C SER A 156 -8.35 2.80 -4.66
N HIS A 157 -7.82 2.64 -3.44
CA HIS A 157 -8.64 2.54 -2.24
C HIS A 157 -9.57 3.75 -2.02
N VAL A 158 -9.16 4.94 -2.46
CA VAL A 158 -10.03 6.13 -2.40
C VAL A 158 -11.30 5.98 -3.26
N ASP A 159 -11.29 5.06 -4.23
CA ASP A 159 -12.45 4.76 -5.09
C ASP A 159 -13.51 3.90 -4.39
N VAL A 160 -13.20 3.27 -3.25
CA VAL A 160 -14.11 2.36 -2.56
C VAL A 160 -15.34 3.11 -2.04
N LEU A 161 -15.14 4.24 -1.34
CA LEU A 161 -16.25 5.04 -0.81
C LEU A 161 -17.23 5.49 -1.89
N PRO A 162 -16.81 6.20 -2.97
CA PRO A 162 -17.74 6.62 -4.01
C PRO A 162 -18.38 5.42 -4.73
N THR A 163 -17.69 4.27 -4.86
CA THR A 163 -18.30 3.07 -5.45
C THR A 163 -19.39 2.47 -4.57
N VAL A 164 -19.18 2.40 -3.25
CA VAL A 164 -20.20 1.90 -2.32
C VAL A 164 -21.43 2.82 -2.32
N LEU A 165 -21.23 4.14 -2.29
CA LEU A 165 -22.33 5.11 -2.38
C LEU A 165 -23.11 4.94 -3.69
N ASP A 166 -22.40 4.81 -4.82
CA ASP A 166 -23.00 4.58 -6.13
C ASP A 166 -23.84 3.29 -6.14
N LEU A 167 -23.30 2.17 -5.67
CA LEU A 167 -23.99 0.87 -5.59
C LEU A 167 -25.28 0.93 -4.74
N LEU A 168 -25.28 1.75 -3.69
CA LEU A 168 -26.44 1.97 -2.83
C LEU A 168 -27.39 3.06 -3.36
N ASN A 169 -27.10 3.67 -4.51
CA ASN A 169 -27.80 4.80 -5.10
C ASN A 169 -27.90 6.01 -4.14
N LEU A 170 -26.84 6.24 -3.38
CA LEU A 170 -26.70 7.37 -2.48
C LEU A 170 -25.96 8.53 -3.16
N PRO A 171 -26.20 9.79 -2.75
CA PRO A 171 -25.48 10.94 -3.28
C PRO A 171 -23.96 10.81 -3.07
N ILE A 172 -23.20 11.12 -4.11
CA ILE A 172 -21.73 11.15 -4.08
C ILE A 172 -21.30 12.62 -4.03
N SER A 173 -20.43 12.95 -3.07
CA SER A 173 -19.86 14.30 -2.96
C SER A 173 -18.84 14.56 -4.06
N ASP A 174 -18.85 15.75 -4.64
CA ASP A 174 -17.85 16.21 -5.62
C ASP A 174 -16.45 16.42 -4.99
N ASN A 175 -16.34 16.43 -3.65
CA ASN A 175 -15.11 16.64 -2.90
C ASN A 175 -14.37 15.33 -2.54
N LEU A 176 -14.58 14.25 -3.28
CA LEU A 176 -13.87 12.99 -3.09
C LEU A 176 -12.75 12.86 -4.14
N ASP A 177 -11.56 12.44 -3.72
CA ASP A 177 -10.44 12.16 -4.64
C ASP A 177 -10.68 10.91 -5.50
N GLY A 178 -11.51 10.00 -4.99
CA GLY A 178 -11.87 8.77 -5.66
C GLY A 178 -13.01 8.95 -6.66
N ARG A 179 -13.17 7.96 -7.54
CA ARG A 179 -14.29 7.88 -8.48
C ARG A 179 -14.91 6.50 -8.42
N SER A 180 -16.22 6.41 -8.59
CA SER A 180 -16.89 5.11 -8.66
C SER A 180 -16.34 4.27 -9.82
N PHE A 181 -16.04 3.00 -9.53
CA PHE A 181 -15.72 2.00 -10.56
C PHE A 181 -16.91 1.07 -10.85
N ARG A 182 -18.15 1.45 -10.47
CA ARG A 182 -19.36 0.65 -10.75
C ARG A 182 -19.49 0.24 -12.23
N ASN A 183 -19.18 1.18 -13.12
CA ASN A 183 -19.27 0.95 -14.57
C ASN A 183 -18.24 -0.06 -15.10
N LEU A 184 -17.27 -0.49 -14.29
CA LEU A 184 -16.30 -1.53 -14.66
C LEU A 184 -16.96 -2.90 -14.88
N PHE A 185 -18.07 -3.17 -14.20
CA PHE A 185 -18.79 -4.44 -14.21
C PHE A 185 -20.23 -4.31 -14.74
N GLY A 186 -20.56 -3.18 -15.38
CA GLY A 186 -21.87 -2.92 -15.99
C GLY A 186 -21.82 -2.84 -17.51
N ALA A 187 -23.00 -2.72 -18.14
CA ALA A 187 -23.12 -2.54 -19.60
C ALA A 187 -22.69 -1.12 -20.06
N ASP A 188 -22.70 -0.16 -19.15
CA ASP A 188 -22.33 1.23 -19.40
C ASP A 188 -20.80 1.35 -19.37
N GLY A 189 -20.17 1.32 -20.53
CA GLY A 189 -18.72 1.21 -20.67
C GLY A 189 -17.90 2.06 -19.68
N TYR A 190 -16.88 1.46 -19.09
CA TYR A 190 -15.95 2.12 -18.15
C TYR A 190 -14.84 2.86 -18.89
N THR A 191 -14.57 4.10 -18.49
CA THR A 191 -13.36 4.83 -18.94
C THR A 191 -12.20 4.54 -17.99
N PRO A 192 -11.16 3.78 -18.41
CA PRO A 192 -10.09 3.39 -17.51
C PRO A 192 -9.29 4.56 -16.97
N ARG A 193 -8.86 4.44 -15.72
CA ARG A 193 -7.98 5.40 -15.06
C ARG A 193 -6.61 5.32 -15.72
N LYS A 194 -6.01 6.46 -16.03
CA LYS A 194 -4.67 6.52 -16.65
C LYS A 194 -3.54 6.29 -15.64
N TYR A 195 -3.76 6.68 -14.38
CA TYR A 195 -2.78 6.61 -13.30
C TYR A 195 -3.45 6.50 -11.93
N VAL A 196 -2.82 5.82 -10.99
CA VAL A 196 -3.11 5.90 -9.55
C VAL A 196 -2.03 6.71 -8.85
N ARG A 197 -2.41 7.37 -7.76
CA ARG A 197 -1.53 8.15 -6.89
C ARG A 197 -1.41 7.39 -5.55
N ALA A 198 -0.22 7.39 -4.97
CA ALA A 198 0.00 6.90 -3.61
C ALA A 198 1.00 7.81 -2.89
N GLU A 199 0.83 7.94 -1.59
CA GLU A 199 1.70 8.73 -0.73
C GLU A 199 2.03 7.99 0.55
N MET A 200 3.21 8.27 1.07
CA MET A 200 3.53 7.95 2.45
C MET A 200 4.35 9.10 2.99
N THR A 201 3.96 9.68 4.12
CA THR A 201 4.73 10.75 4.77
C THR A 201 5.48 10.21 5.99
N ARG A 202 4.80 9.39 6.77
CA ARG A 202 5.36 8.67 7.91
C ARG A 202 4.86 7.23 7.91
N ASN A 203 5.77 6.37 8.31
CA ASN A 203 5.43 5.11 8.95
C ASN A 203 5.91 5.25 10.42
N GLU A 204 6.53 4.22 11.00
CA GLU A 204 7.31 4.32 12.23
C GLU A 204 8.45 5.36 12.15
N ARG A 205 8.87 5.71 10.93
CA ARG A 205 9.89 6.73 10.64
C ARG A 205 9.36 7.79 9.67
N TYR A 206 10.08 8.89 9.55
CA TYR A 206 9.79 9.91 8.54
C TYR A 206 10.28 9.46 7.16
N VAL A 207 9.37 8.93 6.34
CA VAL A 207 9.66 8.31 5.03
C VAL A 207 8.84 8.97 3.91
N PRO A 208 8.95 10.30 3.73
CA PRO A 208 8.12 11.02 2.77
C PRO A 208 8.42 10.62 1.32
N MET A 209 7.40 10.10 0.65
CA MET A 209 7.40 9.76 -0.76
C MET A 209 6.04 10.00 -1.42
N ARG A 210 6.08 10.26 -2.72
CA ARG A 210 4.93 10.41 -3.61
C ARG A 210 5.11 9.50 -4.82
N VAL A 211 4.05 8.83 -5.22
CA VAL A 211 4.06 7.82 -6.27
C VAL A 211 2.97 8.11 -7.28
N VAL A 212 3.31 8.02 -8.56
CA VAL A 212 2.36 7.94 -9.66
C VAL A 212 2.62 6.65 -10.42
N ARG A 213 1.60 5.81 -10.53
CA ARG A 213 1.66 4.52 -11.23
C ARG A 213 0.63 4.49 -12.36
N THR A 214 1.11 4.34 -13.58
CA THR A 214 0.29 4.11 -14.79
C THR A 214 0.20 2.61 -15.07
N LYS A 215 -0.37 2.19 -16.21
CA LYS A 215 -0.32 0.78 -16.61
C LYS A 215 1.08 0.29 -16.98
N GLU A 216 1.94 1.19 -17.46
CA GLU A 216 3.22 0.82 -18.09
C GLU A 216 4.42 1.35 -17.32
N PHE A 217 4.25 2.43 -16.56
CA PHE A 217 5.33 3.09 -15.85
C PHE A 217 4.95 3.42 -14.42
N LYS A 218 5.95 3.41 -13.54
CA LYS A 218 5.84 3.96 -12.20
C LYS A 218 6.95 4.94 -11.91
N TYR A 219 6.57 6.07 -11.33
CA TYR A 219 7.49 7.06 -10.80
C TYR A 219 7.32 7.20 -9.29
N ILE A 220 8.44 7.20 -8.56
CA ILE A 220 8.52 7.42 -7.11
C ILE A 220 9.43 8.61 -6.87
N ARG A 221 8.94 9.59 -6.11
CA ARG A 221 9.72 10.70 -5.60
C ARG A 221 9.95 10.50 -4.10
N ASN A 222 11.22 10.45 -3.68
CA ASN A 222 11.62 10.41 -2.28
C ASN A 222 12.08 11.79 -1.82
N PHE A 223 11.51 12.28 -0.72
CA PHE A 223 11.75 13.62 -0.19
C PHE A 223 12.71 13.61 1.01
N TRP A 224 13.23 12.45 1.41
CA TRP A 224 14.12 12.34 2.57
C TRP A 224 15.23 11.32 2.34
N LYS A 225 16.36 11.51 3.00
CA LYS A 225 17.44 10.54 3.05
C LYS A 225 16.99 9.27 3.76
N GLN A 226 16.92 8.17 3.02
CA GLN A 226 16.37 6.91 3.52
C GLN A 226 17.29 5.73 3.23
N HIS A 227 17.05 4.66 3.97
CA HIS A 227 17.56 3.35 3.62
C HIS A 227 17.10 2.99 2.20
N ARG A 228 17.95 2.27 1.46
CA ARG A 228 17.68 1.82 0.08
C ARG A 228 16.26 1.26 -0.03
N ILE A 229 15.90 0.39 0.90
CA ILE A 229 14.54 -0.09 1.11
C ILE A 229 14.20 0.13 2.58
N HIS A 230 13.12 0.87 2.85
CA HIS A 230 12.62 1.01 4.21
C HIS A 230 11.99 -0.31 4.67
N LEU A 231 12.44 -0.82 5.81
CA LEU A 231 11.86 -1.98 6.47
C LEU A 231 11.13 -1.51 7.75
N PRO A 232 9.80 -1.57 7.79
CA PRO A 232 9.01 -1.41 9.02
C PRO A 232 9.45 -2.42 10.10
N ALA A 233 9.21 -2.17 11.39
CA ALA A 233 9.79 -2.97 12.47
C ALA A 233 9.39 -4.45 12.45
N ASP A 234 8.15 -4.76 12.07
CA ASP A 234 7.66 -6.14 11.90
C ASP A 234 8.46 -6.87 10.81
N ILE A 235 8.72 -6.22 9.68
CA ILE A 235 9.54 -6.78 8.60
C ILE A 235 11.00 -6.84 9.02
N PHE A 236 11.54 -5.77 9.60
CA PHE A 236 12.94 -5.66 10.04
C PHE A 236 13.31 -6.77 11.02
N CYS A 237 12.38 -7.13 11.92
CA CYS A 237 12.55 -8.20 12.90
C CYS A 237 12.19 -9.59 12.38
N SER A 238 11.69 -9.73 11.15
CA SER A 238 11.36 -11.04 10.56
C SER A 238 12.62 -11.81 10.12
N PRO A 239 12.53 -13.14 9.89
CA PRO A 239 13.63 -13.91 9.33
C PRO A 239 14.15 -13.34 8.00
N ALA A 240 13.24 -12.98 7.08
CA ALA A 240 13.59 -12.38 5.80
C ALA A 240 14.24 -11.01 5.99
N GLY A 241 13.67 -10.14 6.83
CA GLY A 241 14.22 -8.80 7.07
C GLY A 241 15.68 -8.85 7.52
N ARG A 242 16.01 -9.76 8.44
CA ARG A 242 17.39 -9.96 8.93
C ARG A 242 18.39 -10.33 7.82
N GLU A 243 17.96 -11.02 6.76
CA GLU A 243 18.86 -11.31 5.63
C GLU A 243 19.16 -10.09 4.75
N PHE A 244 18.31 -9.06 4.79
CA PHE A 244 18.49 -7.87 3.98
C PHE A 244 19.03 -6.68 4.78
N HIS A 245 19.40 -6.84 6.05
CA HIS A 245 19.91 -5.71 6.83
C HIS A 245 21.13 -5.05 6.18
N GLU A 246 22.11 -5.83 5.72
CA GLU A 246 23.30 -5.28 5.05
C GLU A 246 23.00 -4.71 3.66
N GLU A 247 22.02 -5.28 2.94
CA GLU A 247 21.69 -4.92 1.57
C GLU A 247 20.76 -3.70 1.47
N PHE A 248 19.78 -3.61 2.38
CA PHE A 248 18.71 -2.63 2.34
C PHE A 248 18.90 -1.50 3.35
N TYR A 249 19.58 -1.74 4.47
CA TYR A 249 19.79 -0.73 5.52
C TYR A 249 21.00 0.19 5.24
N VAL A 250 21.40 0.32 3.98
CA VAL A 250 22.37 1.31 3.48
C VAL A 250 21.66 2.58 3.02
N THR A 251 22.31 3.73 3.15
CA THR A 251 21.65 5.04 3.03
C THR A 251 21.90 5.66 1.65
N ASP A 252 21.52 4.94 0.60
CA ASP A 252 21.82 5.29 -0.79
C ASP A 252 20.58 5.33 -1.70
N ARG A 253 19.38 5.43 -1.10
CA ARG A 253 18.14 5.48 -1.87
C ARG A 253 18.14 6.65 -2.85
N SER A 254 17.71 6.38 -4.08
CA SER A 254 17.61 7.41 -5.12
C SER A 254 16.51 8.40 -4.78
N ARG A 255 16.70 9.68 -5.13
CA ARG A 255 15.66 10.70 -4.90
C ARG A 255 14.48 10.52 -5.84
N GLU A 256 14.77 9.99 -7.03
CA GLU A 256 13.77 9.66 -8.03
C GLU A 256 13.97 8.23 -8.48
N GLU A 257 12.85 7.54 -8.66
CA GLU A 257 12.82 6.18 -9.16
C GLU A 257 11.81 6.13 -10.32
N LEU A 258 12.24 5.62 -11.48
CA LEU A 258 11.38 5.37 -12.63
C LEU A 258 11.53 3.92 -13.05
N TYR A 259 10.41 3.23 -13.24
CA TYR A 259 10.35 1.84 -13.66
C TYR A 259 9.45 1.67 -14.88
N ASP A 260 9.94 0.92 -15.87
CA ASP A 260 9.15 0.42 -17.00
C ASP A 260 8.57 -0.95 -16.62
N LEU A 261 7.29 -0.98 -16.26
CA LEU A 261 6.60 -2.17 -15.76
C LEU A 261 6.31 -3.21 -16.85
N ARG A 262 6.54 -2.86 -18.14
CA ARG A 262 6.37 -3.80 -19.26
C ARG A 262 7.52 -4.80 -19.32
N GLU A 263 8.72 -4.34 -19.00
CA GLU A 263 9.97 -5.12 -19.04
C GLU A 263 10.48 -5.47 -17.63
N ASP A 264 10.19 -4.63 -16.63
CA ASP A 264 10.63 -4.77 -15.24
C ASP A 264 9.44 -4.67 -14.28
N SER A 265 8.54 -5.67 -14.35
CA SER A 265 7.35 -5.76 -13.51
C SER A 265 7.63 -5.90 -12.01
N TYR A 266 8.89 -6.10 -11.63
CA TYR A 266 9.34 -6.24 -10.23
C TYR A 266 10.21 -5.07 -9.75
N GLU A 267 10.34 -4.02 -10.58
CA GLU A 267 10.93 -2.72 -10.23
C GLU A 267 12.37 -2.84 -9.70
N GLN A 268 13.18 -3.61 -10.42
CA GLN A 268 14.59 -3.89 -10.10
C GLN A 268 15.55 -2.87 -10.70
N LYS A 269 15.22 -2.25 -11.83
CA LYS A 269 16.06 -1.31 -12.57
C LYS A 269 15.48 0.10 -12.54
N ASN A 270 16.03 0.96 -11.68
CA ASN A 270 15.70 2.38 -11.67
C ASN A 270 16.29 3.10 -12.90
N LEU A 271 15.41 3.64 -13.76
CA LEU A 271 15.75 4.38 -14.99
C LEU A 271 15.99 5.88 -14.75
N ALA A 272 15.57 6.43 -13.61
CA ALA A 272 15.73 7.84 -13.29
C ALA A 272 17.15 8.19 -12.83
N ALA A 273 17.84 7.24 -12.16
CA ALA A 273 19.24 7.32 -11.71
C ALA A 273 19.64 8.60 -10.93
N SER A 274 18.66 9.41 -10.50
CA SER A 274 18.88 10.78 -10.02
C SER A 274 19.10 10.83 -8.50
N ARG A 275 20.23 11.44 -8.12
CA ARG A 275 20.51 11.92 -6.75
C ARG A 275 20.25 13.43 -6.59
N VAL A 276 19.64 14.08 -7.58
CA VAL A 276 19.54 15.56 -7.67
C VAL A 276 18.29 16.07 -6.92
N PRO A 277 18.40 17.15 -6.11
CA PRO A 277 17.24 17.84 -5.53
C PRO A 277 16.20 18.25 -6.58
N LEU A 278 14.93 18.30 -6.20
CA LEU A 278 13.91 18.92 -7.06
C LEU A 278 14.15 20.42 -6.96
N SER A 279 14.50 21.06 -8.06
CA SER A 279 14.34 22.52 -8.17
C SER A 279 12.99 22.78 -8.81
N PRO A 280 12.26 23.87 -8.45
CA PRO A 280 11.07 24.29 -9.20
C PRO A 280 11.37 24.31 -10.70
N PRO A 281 10.37 24.06 -11.57
CA PRO A 281 10.57 24.15 -13.01
C PRO A 281 11.18 25.52 -13.35
N VAL A 282 12.23 25.54 -14.16
CA VAL A 282 12.71 26.79 -14.77
C VAL A 282 11.57 27.32 -15.66
N LEU A 283 11.53 28.63 -15.94
CA LEU A 283 10.47 29.37 -16.69
C LEU A 283 9.91 28.71 -17.97
N ASP A 284 10.49 27.61 -18.45
CA ASP A 284 10.10 26.83 -19.63
C ASP A 284 9.60 25.40 -19.29
N GLY A 285 9.27 25.10 -18.03
CA GLY A 285 8.70 23.81 -17.61
C GLY A 285 9.71 22.65 -17.46
N MET A 286 11.01 22.92 -17.59
CA MET A 286 12.06 21.91 -17.41
C MET A 286 12.61 21.92 -15.98
N PHE A 287 12.66 20.76 -15.32
CA PHE A 287 13.32 20.59 -14.02
C PHE A 287 14.85 20.48 -14.18
N ASP A 288 15.61 21.16 -13.32
CA ASP A 288 17.08 21.17 -13.37
C ASP A 288 17.68 19.78 -13.10
N SER A 289 18.37 19.23 -14.10
CA SER A 289 19.05 17.94 -14.07
C SER A 289 20.58 18.05 -13.91
N SER A 290 21.12 19.24 -13.63
CA SER A 290 22.56 19.54 -13.68
C SER A 290 23.40 19.03 -12.49
N GLY A 291 22.80 18.31 -11.53
CA GLY A 291 23.51 17.77 -10.38
C GLY A 291 24.45 16.59 -10.72
N ALA A 292 25.50 16.40 -9.89
CA ALA A 292 26.55 15.38 -10.03
C ALA A 292 26.10 13.94 -9.73
N GLY A 293 24.96 13.51 -10.27
CA GLY A 293 24.42 12.14 -10.17
C GLY A 293 24.64 11.31 -11.44
N ALA A 294 24.28 10.02 -11.37
CA ALA A 294 24.16 9.20 -12.58
C ALA A 294 23.06 9.79 -13.48
N LYS A 295 23.31 9.80 -14.80
CA LYS A 295 22.36 10.38 -15.75
C LYS A 295 21.16 9.43 -15.91
N PRO A 296 19.92 9.96 -16.04
CA PRO A 296 18.76 9.16 -16.41
C PRO A 296 19.01 8.39 -17.71
N ASP A 297 18.28 7.29 -17.89
CA ASP A 297 18.27 6.55 -19.15
C ASP A 297 17.74 7.48 -20.27
N PRO A 298 18.53 7.77 -21.32
CA PRO A 298 18.18 8.76 -22.32
C PRO A 298 16.86 8.45 -23.03
N ASP A 299 16.53 7.17 -23.19
CA ASP A 299 15.33 6.72 -23.90
C ASP A 299 14.03 6.99 -23.12
N PHE A 300 14.13 7.27 -21.81
CA PHE A 300 12.99 7.45 -20.92
C PHE A 300 12.91 8.86 -20.33
N THR A 301 13.69 9.82 -20.84
CA THR A 301 13.75 11.19 -20.29
C THR A 301 12.41 11.91 -20.38
N ASP A 302 11.69 11.79 -21.50
CA ASP A 302 10.39 12.44 -21.67
C ASP A 302 9.33 11.88 -20.70
N GLU A 303 9.32 10.55 -20.53
CA GLU A 303 8.40 9.87 -19.63
C GLU A 303 8.71 10.20 -18.15
N LEU A 304 9.99 10.28 -17.80
CA LEU A 304 10.44 10.77 -16.49
C LEU A 304 9.92 12.18 -16.21
N GLN A 305 10.10 13.11 -17.15
CA GLN A 305 9.63 14.50 -16.99
C GLN A 305 8.11 14.57 -16.89
N ARG A 306 7.39 13.79 -17.71
CA ARG A 306 5.92 13.74 -17.69
C ARG A 306 5.38 13.28 -16.34
N LEU A 307 5.91 12.19 -15.78
CA LEU A 307 5.46 11.67 -14.48
C LEU A 307 5.94 12.51 -13.30
N ARG A 308 7.11 13.13 -13.41
CA ARG A 308 7.60 14.13 -12.43
C ARG A 308 6.65 15.33 -12.37
N GLN A 309 6.30 15.90 -13.52
CA GLN A 309 5.34 16.99 -13.60
C GLN A 309 3.99 16.56 -13.01
N HIS A 310 3.54 15.33 -13.27
CA HIS A 310 2.31 14.79 -12.69
C HIS A 310 2.32 14.79 -11.15
N VAL A 311 3.41 14.35 -10.53
CA VAL A 311 3.56 14.40 -9.07
C VAL A 311 3.53 15.84 -8.57
N TYR A 312 4.25 16.75 -9.23
CA TYR A 312 4.26 18.16 -8.85
C TYR A 312 2.88 18.81 -8.95
N ASP A 313 2.16 18.59 -10.06
CA ASP A 313 0.82 19.13 -10.26
C ASP A 313 -0.14 18.58 -9.20
N TRP A 314 -0.09 17.27 -8.93
CA TRP A 314 -0.87 16.65 -7.86
C TRP A 314 -0.59 17.29 -6.51
N MET A 315 0.67 17.47 -6.14
CA MET A 315 1.05 18.08 -4.88
C MET A 315 0.49 19.51 -4.76
N ASN A 316 0.50 20.29 -5.86
CA ASN A 316 -0.11 21.62 -5.87
C ASN A 316 -1.65 21.56 -5.77
N GLU A 317 -2.29 20.63 -6.49
CA GLU A 317 -3.74 20.41 -6.43
C GLU A 317 -4.22 20.13 -5.00
N THR A 318 -3.41 19.42 -4.20
CA THR A 318 -3.77 19.00 -2.84
C THR A 318 -3.12 19.82 -1.73
N ASP A 319 -2.48 20.93 -2.05
CA ASP A 319 -1.75 21.79 -1.08
C ASP A 319 -0.78 20.98 -0.20
N ASP A 320 0.01 20.11 -0.84
CA ASP A 320 0.92 19.20 -0.16
C ASP A 320 2.07 19.96 0.53
N PRO A 321 2.22 19.86 1.87
CA PRO A 321 3.26 20.58 2.61
C PRO A 321 4.69 20.24 2.18
N LEU A 322 4.91 19.12 1.49
CA LEU A 322 6.24 18.78 0.96
C LEU A 322 6.68 19.65 -0.23
N LEU A 323 5.81 20.54 -0.74
CA LEU A 323 6.19 21.59 -1.71
C LEU A 323 7.15 22.62 -1.10
N ASP A 324 7.05 22.88 0.21
CA ASP A 324 7.84 23.88 0.94
C ASP A 324 9.15 23.32 1.53
N ASP A 325 9.62 22.16 1.03
CA ASP A 325 10.68 21.30 1.57
C ASP A 325 10.24 20.34 2.68
N PRO A 326 10.91 19.17 2.79
CA PRO A 326 10.62 18.23 3.86
C PRO A 326 10.93 18.82 5.24
N VAL A 327 10.02 18.60 6.20
CA VAL A 327 10.17 19.07 7.57
C VAL A 327 11.39 18.42 8.25
N SER A 328 12.41 19.22 8.52
CA SER A 328 13.62 18.80 9.24
C SER A 328 13.50 18.98 10.75
N ARG A 329 14.28 18.20 11.51
CA ARG A 329 14.55 18.54 12.91
C ARG A 329 15.51 19.73 12.93
N PRO A 330 15.38 20.67 13.89
CA PRO A 330 16.32 21.78 14.01
C PRO A 330 17.77 21.27 14.09
N GLY A 331 18.65 21.78 13.22
CA GLY A 331 20.07 21.42 13.18
C GLY A 331 20.42 20.18 12.35
N VAL A 332 19.46 19.53 11.70
CA VAL A 332 19.70 18.42 10.76
C VAL A 332 19.58 18.95 9.33
N ASP A 333 20.68 18.90 8.57
CA ASP A 333 20.59 19.03 7.11
C ASP A 333 20.01 17.72 6.55
N VAL A 334 18.86 17.85 5.90
CA VAL A 334 18.07 16.74 5.34
C VAL A 334 18.82 15.97 4.25
N TRP A 335 19.93 16.55 3.76
CA TRP A 335 20.79 16.01 2.71
C TRP A 335 22.26 15.77 3.16
N ASP A 336 22.60 15.92 4.45
CA ASP A 336 23.94 15.59 4.96
C ASP A 336 24.11 14.06 5.12
N ASP A 337 25.20 13.53 4.57
CA ASP A 337 25.51 12.10 4.52
C ASP A 337 25.82 11.46 5.89
N THR A 338 25.96 12.24 6.97
CA THR A 338 26.45 11.74 8.27
C THR A 338 25.37 11.27 9.26
N GLU A 339 24.10 11.70 9.15
CA GLU A 339 23.05 11.34 10.12
C GLU A 339 21.83 10.64 9.49
N VAL A 340 21.75 9.31 9.59
CA VAL A 340 20.53 8.53 9.21
C VAL A 340 19.96 7.72 10.36
N THR A 341 20.69 7.63 11.47
CA THR A 341 20.55 6.50 12.40
C THR A 341 19.62 6.73 13.59
N ARG A 342 18.96 7.89 13.74
CA ARG A 342 18.23 8.20 15.00
C ARG A 342 16.89 8.94 14.91
N THR A 343 16.20 8.92 13.77
CA THR A 343 14.87 9.58 13.67
C THR A 343 13.74 8.68 13.25
#